data_AF-A0A9P7I0Q7-F1
#
_entry.id   AF-A0A9P7I0Q7-F1
#
_cell.length_a   1.000
_cell.length_b   1.000
_cell.length_c   1.000
_cell.angle_alpha   90.00
_cell.angle_beta   90.00
_cell.angle_gamma   90.00
#
_symmetry.space_group_name_H-M   'P 1'
#
loop_
_entity.id
_entity.type
_entity.pdbx_description
1 polymer ?
#
loop_
_entity_poly.entity_id
_entity_poly.type
_entity_poly.pdbx_seq_one_letter_code
_entity_poly.pdbx_strand_id
1 'polypeptide(L)'
;MVSHMSSNTRVILDVGAQVVDLTNQEFAKQWLACYHDHDSTQAVVFFNDNDEIVVIDRSGKIEDFQTSPFSQQLDLCLIFLDEAHTRGTDLKLPVNYRAVVTLGAGLTKDRLVQACMRMRKLGKGQTVEFCIPWEIEHKIVQLKGEGATGREDISVSDVLCWAITETCLDLKRAMPLWLTQGVRFSKQEAIWSRLSDNDTKPDEFLEEEGQSLRERYLPRKGVTDLSSLTEGLNESVAKVFRSRCEDFGLQRLRSCSLQEEQERELAPETQHERQVEKVPVLKPDTHSVNRLLQECIAEGLFPESSAAFRTVMKPAFQSLNKTSAADHFDVKEFPETVWVSMDFAHTVKGVFGGKSYSDYYQRPVQWVLSGKNEEGASRMVVISPFEAQHFLPLIEESEHVTLHLYAPRVNLGFAPLDDLHLYSVGKKVEEEIPRDIITFLNLFAGQLYLSSYEDYKLVCDLLGLVWDSPDDGAAGGNGSGSQCGFTKSPATFLKELLEKVRQDCGTIDKTDMGKIIEGVRLVEGDFDNRHVI
;
A
#
# COMPACT_ATOMS: atom_id res chain seq x y z
N MET A 1 -18.50 -12.31 31.16
CA MET A 1 -17.14 -11.72 31.10
C MET A 1 -17.19 -10.19 31.18
N VAL A 2 -17.91 -9.51 30.27
CA VAL A 2 -18.01 -8.03 30.22
C VAL A 2 -18.62 -7.40 31.49
N SER A 3 -19.56 -8.08 32.15
CA SER A 3 -20.26 -7.59 33.36
C SER A 3 -19.39 -7.45 34.62
N HIS A 4 -18.18 -8.03 34.62
CA HIS A 4 -17.23 -7.95 35.73
C HIS A 4 -15.98 -7.12 35.39
N MET A 5 -15.92 -6.51 34.20
CA MET A 5 -14.79 -5.69 33.78
C MET A 5 -14.83 -4.32 34.43
N SER A 6 -13.66 -3.76 34.75
CA SER A 6 -13.57 -2.39 35.23
C SER A 6 -14.07 -1.41 34.16
N SER A 7 -14.73 -0.32 34.57
CA SER A 7 -15.21 0.75 33.67
C SER A 7 -14.09 1.50 32.92
N ASN A 8 -12.83 1.16 33.16
CA ASN A 8 -11.66 1.75 32.52
C ASN A 8 -11.06 0.86 31.40
N THR A 9 -11.66 -0.29 31.10
CA THR A 9 -11.14 -1.20 30.07
C THR A 9 -11.46 -0.68 28.67
N ARG A 10 -10.42 -0.30 27.92
CA ARG A 10 -10.55 0.25 26.55
C ARG A 10 -10.22 -0.77 25.46
N VAL A 11 -9.51 -1.85 25.80
CA VAL A 11 -9.09 -2.88 24.85
C VAL A 11 -9.42 -4.26 25.40
N ILE A 12 -9.90 -5.16 24.55
CA ILE A 12 -10.06 -6.58 24.85
C ILE A 12 -9.22 -7.38 23.85
N LEU A 13 -8.38 -8.25 24.38
CA LEU A 13 -7.52 -9.16 23.65
C LEU A 13 -7.99 -10.58 23.97
N ASP A 14 -8.79 -11.18 23.08
CA ASP A 14 -9.40 -12.50 23.31
C ASP A 14 -8.49 -13.66 22.86
N VAL A 15 -7.30 -13.74 23.45
CA VAL A 15 -6.29 -14.76 23.11
C VAL A 15 -6.71 -16.16 23.54
N GLY A 16 -7.56 -16.24 24.57
CA GLY A 16 -8.09 -17.47 25.14
C GLY A 16 -9.38 -17.96 24.48
N ALA A 17 -9.85 -17.31 23.41
CA ALA A 17 -11.09 -17.62 22.70
C ALA A 17 -12.28 -17.80 23.65
N GLN A 18 -12.47 -16.84 24.55
CA GLN A 18 -13.55 -16.86 25.55
C GLN A 18 -14.85 -16.23 25.02
N VAL A 19 -14.79 -15.53 23.88
CA VAL A 19 -15.96 -15.02 23.16
C VAL A 19 -16.40 -16.06 22.13
N VAL A 20 -17.16 -17.07 22.58
CA VAL A 20 -17.56 -18.22 21.73
C VAL A 20 -18.96 -18.05 21.13
N ASP A 21 -19.89 -17.45 21.87
CA ASP A 21 -21.33 -17.44 21.51
C ASP A 21 -21.77 -16.22 20.69
N LEU A 22 -20.86 -15.28 20.40
CA LEU A 22 -21.15 -14.03 19.71
C LEU A 22 -20.17 -13.83 18.56
N THR A 23 -20.66 -13.30 17.44
CA THR A 23 -19.77 -12.76 16.40
C THR A 23 -19.02 -11.54 16.93
N ASN A 24 -17.86 -11.23 16.32
CA ASN A 24 -17.08 -10.04 16.69
C ASN A 24 -17.92 -8.76 16.64
N GLN A 25 -18.81 -8.66 15.64
CA GLN A 25 -19.73 -7.54 15.49
C GLN A 25 -20.77 -7.48 16.62
N GLU A 26 -21.41 -8.60 16.96
CA GLU A 26 -22.40 -8.65 18.04
C GLU A 26 -21.76 -8.33 19.39
N PHE A 27 -20.56 -8.85 19.63
CA PHE A 27 -19.78 -8.54 20.82
C PHE A 27 -19.45 -7.05 20.89
N ALA A 28 -18.93 -6.47 19.80
CA ALA A 28 -18.61 -5.03 19.72
C ALA A 28 -19.85 -4.16 19.98
N LYS A 29 -21.01 -4.50 19.41
CA LYS A 29 -22.29 -3.81 19.64
C LYS A 29 -22.69 -3.85 21.11
N GLN A 30 -22.69 -5.03 21.72
CA GLN A 30 -23.08 -5.21 23.12
C GLN A 30 -22.10 -4.51 24.07
N TRP A 31 -20.80 -4.57 23.76
CA TRP A 31 -19.78 -3.92 24.58
C TRP A 31 -19.87 -2.40 24.53
N LEU A 32 -20.14 -1.82 23.35
CA LEU A 32 -20.38 -0.37 23.21
C LEU A 32 -21.59 0.09 24.02
N ALA A 33 -22.65 -0.72 24.07
CA ALA A 33 -23.86 -0.41 24.83
C ALA A 33 -23.61 -0.35 26.35
N CYS A 34 -22.62 -1.10 26.87
CA CYS A 34 -22.22 -1.01 28.28
C CYS A 34 -21.58 0.34 28.64
N TYR A 35 -21.17 1.15 27.67
CA TYR A 35 -20.54 2.47 27.84
C TYR A 35 -21.49 3.64 27.55
N HIS A 36 -22.81 3.43 27.52
CA HIS A 36 -23.79 4.46 27.18
C HIS A 36 -23.68 5.74 28.03
N ASP A 37 -23.32 5.63 29.32
CA ASP A 37 -23.22 6.77 30.25
C ASP A 37 -21.88 7.54 30.17
N HIS A 38 -20.93 7.11 29.33
CA HIS A 38 -19.63 7.75 29.15
C HIS A 38 -19.53 8.44 27.77
N ASP A 39 -19.74 9.75 27.72
CA ASP A 39 -19.70 10.55 26.47
C ASP A 39 -18.34 10.50 25.73
N SER A 40 -17.28 10.03 26.38
CA SER A 40 -15.95 9.89 25.78
C SER A 40 -15.79 8.64 24.89
N THR A 41 -16.74 7.71 24.88
CA THR A 41 -16.65 6.48 24.07
C THR A 41 -17.67 6.50 22.95
N GLN A 42 -17.23 6.60 21.70
CA GLN A 42 -18.11 6.80 20.54
C GLN A 42 -18.20 5.59 19.61
N ALA A 43 -17.19 4.73 19.59
CA ALA A 43 -17.14 3.62 18.64
C ALA A 43 -16.32 2.42 19.15
N VAL A 44 -16.41 1.30 18.44
CA VAL A 44 -15.59 0.09 18.67
C VAL A 44 -14.92 -0.34 17.37
N VAL A 45 -13.62 -0.56 17.42
CA VAL A 45 -12.81 -1.13 16.34
C VAL A 45 -12.73 -2.64 16.53
N PHE A 46 -13.02 -3.42 15.48
CA PHE A 46 -12.96 -4.87 15.48
C PHE A 46 -12.72 -5.42 14.05
N PHE A 47 -12.49 -6.71 13.92
CA PHE A 47 -12.38 -7.39 12.62
C PHE A 47 -13.71 -8.01 12.23
N ASN A 48 -14.18 -7.74 11.01
CA ASN A 48 -15.40 -8.32 10.46
C ASN A 48 -15.17 -9.77 9.96
N ASP A 49 -16.23 -10.40 9.45
CA ASP A 49 -16.17 -11.77 8.92
C ASP A 49 -15.32 -11.90 7.63
N ASN A 50 -14.93 -10.78 7.01
CA ASN A 50 -14.06 -10.72 5.84
C ASN A 50 -12.58 -10.46 6.20
N ASP A 51 -12.21 -10.50 7.49
CA ASP A 51 -10.85 -10.18 7.97
C ASP A 51 -10.44 -8.71 7.66
N GLU A 52 -11.41 -7.79 7.69
CA GLU A 52 -11.17 -6.36 7.50
C GLU A 52 -11.38 -5.62 8.82
N ILE A 53 -10.52 -4.63 9.07
CA ILE A 53 -10.64 -3.78 10.25
C ILE A 53 -11.74 -2.74 10.03
N VAL A 54 -12.80 -2.85 10.83
CA VAL A 54 -13.98 -2.00 10.75
C VAL A 54 -14.26 -1.30 12.07
N VAL A 55 -15.06 -0.26 12.00
CA VAL A 55 -15.55 0.49 13.15
C VAL A 55 -17.05 0.45 13.18
N ILE A 56 -17.60 0.25 14.37
CA ILE A 56 -19.02 0.47 14.65
C ILE A 56 -19.22 1.63 15.61
N ASP A 57 -20.08 2.58 15.22
CA ASP A 57 -20.45 3.73 16.04
C ASP A 57 -21.67 3.46 16.94
N ARG A 58 -22.05 4.45 17.77
CA ARG A 58 -23.26 4.39 18.61
C ARG A 58 -24.58 4.29 17.83
N SER A 59 -24.61 4.74 16.56
CA SER A 59 -25.79 4.61 15.70
C SER A 59 -25.95 3.19 15.14
N GLY A 60 -24.94 2.34 15.33
CA GLY A 60 -24.86 1.00 14.79
C GLY A 60 -24.38 0.96 13.34
N LYS A 61 -23.88 2.08 12.81
CA LYS A 61 -23.28 2.19 11.47
C LYS A 61 -21.90 1.55 11.49
N ILE A 62 -21.63 0.72 10.48
CA ILE A 62 -20.34 0.05 10.29
C ILE A 62 -19.64 0.68 9.10
N GLU A 63 -18.38 1.05 9.27
CA GLU A 63 -17.53 1.65 8.25
C GLU A 63 -16.12 1.05 8.31
N ASP A 64 -15.37 1.13 7.22
CA ASP A 64 -13.95 0.78 7.19
C ASP A 64 -13.17 1.73 8.11
N PHE A 65 -12.33 1.18 8.99
CA PHE A 65 -11.52 1.96 9.92
C PHE A 65 -10.64 3.00 9.21
N GLN A 66 -10.06 2.70 8.04
CA GLN A 66 -9.14 3.62 7.35
C GLN A 66 -9.85 4.87 6.79
N THR A 67 -11.11 4.74 6.37
CA THR A 67 -11.89 5.84 5.80
C THR A 67 -12.71 6.57 6.86
N SER A 68 -12.87 5.96 8.03
CA SER A 68 -13.61 6.52 9.16
C SER A 68 -12.83 7.64 9.86
N PRO A 69 -13.52 8.70 10.37
CA PRO A 69 -12.89 9.72 11.22
C PRO A 69 -12.24 9.14 12.49
N PHE A 70 -12.69 7.96 12.93
CA PHE A 70 -12.15 7.26 14.10
C PHE A 70 -10.72 6.73 13.92
N SER A 71 -10.19 6.69 12.69
CA SER A 71 -8.78 6.36 12.42
C SER A 71 -7.80 7.30 13.12
N GLN A 72 -8.16 8.59 13.22
CA GLN A 72 -7.34 9.62 13.86
C GLN A 72 -7.74 9.86 15.32
N GLN A 73 -8.90 9.34 15.75
CA GLN A 73 -9.50 9.58 17.07
C GLN A 73 -9.66 8.27 17.86
N LEU A 74 -8.59 7.46 17.89
CA LEU A 74 -8.59 6.18 18.59
C LEU A 74 -8.86 6.30 20.09
N ASP A 75 -8.64 7.47 20.69
CA ASP A 75 -8.93 7.81 22.09
C ASP A 75 -10.42 7.78 22.44
N LEU A 76 -11.30 7.91 21.44
CA LEU A 76 -12.74 7.78 21.59
C LEU A 76 -13.25 6.34 21.36
N CYS A 77 -12.35 5.43 20.98
CA CYS A 77 -12.72 4.09 20.52
C CYS A 77 -12.36 2.99 21.53
N LEU A 78 -13.24 2.00 21.64
CA LEU A 78 -12.89 0.69 22.21
C LEU A 78 -12.29 -0.19 21.13
N ILE A 79 -11.49 -1.18 21.53
CA ILE A 79 -10.81 -2.06 20.57
C ILE A 79 -10.98 -3.51 21.00
N PHE A 80 -11.52 -4.32 20.11
CA PHE A 80 -11.69 -5.74 20.31
C PHE A 80 -10.85 -6.50 19.27
N LEU A 81 -9.92 -7.32 19.76
CA LEU A 81 -9.12 -8.24 18.94
C LEU A 81 -9.40 -9.66 19.42
N ASP A 82 -9.87 -10.51 18.52
CA ASP A 82 -10.06 -11.95 18.78
C ASP A 82 -8.71 -12.71 18.73
N GLU A 83 -8.76 -14.03 18.87
CA GLU A 83 -7.57 -14.88 18.85
C GLU A 83 -6.72 -14.69 17.57
N ALA A 84 -7.34 -14.70 16.40
CA ALA A 84 -6.66 -14.62 15.11
C ALA A 84 -5.97 -13.26 14.93
N HIS A 85 -6.65 -12.18 15.33
CA HIS A 85 -6.19 -10.81 15.09
C HIS A 85 -5.36 -10.24 16.26
N THR A 86 -5.06 -11.05 17.28
CA THR A 86 -4.04 -10.69 18.31
C THR A 86 -2.60 -10.82 17.79
N ARG A 87 -2.42 -11.35 16.58
CA ARG A 87 -1.14 -11.44 15.84
C ARG A 87 -1.20 -10.54 14.59
N GLY A 88 -0.08 -9.92 14.22
CA GLY A 88 0.02 -9.12 12.99
C GLY A 88 -0.62 -7.71 13.02
N THR A 89 -1.69 -7.49 13.78
CA THR A 89 -2.40 -6.20 13.84
C THR A 89 -1.57 -5.07 14.47
N ASP A 90 -1.44 -3.93 13.79
CA ASP A 90 -0.73 -2.75 14.30
C ASP A 90 -1.68 -1.54 14.43
N LEU A 91 -2.11 -1.27 15.67
CA LEU A 91 -2.92 -0.11 16.03
C LEU A 91 -2.14 0.81 16.97
N LYS A 92 -2.12 2.11 16.69
CA LYS A 92 -1.45 3.12 17.52
C LYS A 92 -2.32 3.48 18.73
N LEU A 93 -2.30 2.62 19.73
CA LEU A 93 -3.11 2.78 20.94
C LEU A 93 -2.67 3.97 21.82
N PRO A 94 -3.61 4.75 22.37
CA PRO A 94 -3.32 5.83 23.31
C PRO A 94 -2.61 5.34 24.59
N VAL A 95 -1.91 6.26 25.25
CA VAL A 95 -0.99 5.93 26.37
C VAL A 95 -1.74 5.52 27.64
N ASN A 96 -2.96 6.00 27.82
CA ASN A 96 -3.82 5.74 28.98
C ASN A 96 -4.65 4.45 28.85
N TYR A 97 -4.44 3.64 27.81
CA TYR A 97 -5.28 2.48 27.54
C TYR A 97 -4.98 1.32 28.48
N ARG A 98 -6.05 0.72 29.00
CA ARG A 98 -6.04 -0.53 29.76
C ARG A 98 -6.66 -1.64 28.94
N ALA A 99 -5.93 -2.72 28.77
CA ALA A 99 -6.39 -3.91 28.08
C ALA A 99 -6.79 -5.02 29.05
N VAL A 100 -7.84 -5.76 28.71
CA VAL A 100 -8.15 -7.06 29.32
C VAL A 100 -7.68 -8.15 28.37
N VAL A 101 -6.93 -9.11 28.89
CA VAL A 101 -6.44 -10.28 28.15
C VAL A 101 -7.14 -11.51 28.69
N THR A 102 -7.84 -12.25 27.81
CA THR A 102 -8.49 -13.50 28.20
C THR A 102 -7.49 -14.66 28.19
N LEU A 103 -7.62 -15.56 29.16
CA LEU A 103 -6.84 -16.80 29.21
C LEU A 103 -7.72 -17.98 28.78
N GLY A 104 -7.12 -18.96 28.11
CA GLY A 104 -7.79 -20.16 27.63
C GLY A 104 -6.91 -21.40 27.74
N ALA A 105 -7.49 -22.58 27.55
CA ALA A 105 -6.74 -23.83 27.61
C ALA A 105 -5.72 -23.90 26.46
N GLY A 106 -4.51 -24.41 26.72
CA GLY A 106 -3.46 -24.51 25.71
C GLY A 106 -2.79 -23.19 25.33
N LEU A 107 -3.09 -22.08 26.04
CA LEU A 107 -2.46 -20.80 25.78
C LEU A 107 -0.97 -20.82 26.17
N THR A 108 -0.10 -20.71 25.16
CA THR A 108 1.36 -20.68 25.35
C THR A 108 1.87 -19.29 25.74
N LYS A 109 3.06 -19.24 26.34
CA LYS A 109 3.77 -18.02 26.72
C LYS A 109 3.90 -17.05 25.55
N ASP A 110 4.30 -17.55 24.38
CA ASP A 110 4.55 -16.69 23.23
C ASP A 110 3.25 -16.09 22.68
N ARG A 111 2.16 -16.87 22.62
CA ARG A 111 0.82 -16.37 22.26
C ARG A 111 0.35 -15.27 23.23
N LEU A 112 0.47 -15.53 24.54
CA LEU A 112 0.12 -14.57 25.59
C LEU A 112 0.92 -13.26 25.46
N VAL A 113 2.23 -13.36 25.28
CA VAL A 113 3.13 -12.20 25.18
C VAL A 113 2.87 -11.43 23.88
N GLN A 114 2.69 -12.11 22.75
CA GLN A 114 2.42 -11.47 21.45
C GLN A 114 1.15 -10.62 21.47
N ALA A 115 0.10 -11.13 22.12
CA ALA A 115 -1.13 -10.39 22.34
C ALA A 115 -0.93 -9.20 23.27
N CYS A 116 -0.31 -9.40 24.44
CA CYS A 116 0.02 -8.30 25.36
C CYS A 116 0.88 -7.21 24.69
N MET A 117 1.77 -7.58 23.76
CA MET A 117 2.60 -6.66 22.99
C MET A 117 1.83 -5.81 21.98
N ARG A 118 0.52 -6.06 21.75
CA ARG A 118 -0.35 -5.08 21.05
C ARG A 118 -0.43 -3.76 21.83
N MET A 119 -0.29 -3.84 23.15
CA MET A 119 -0.06 -2.67 24.02
C MET A 119 1.41 -2.24 23.92
N ARG A 120 1.80 -1.57 22.84
CA ARG A 120 3.20 -1.20 22.55
C ARG A 120 3.87 -0.33 23.63
N LYS A 121 3.08 0.37 24.45
CA LYS A 121 3.55 1.20 25.58
C LYS A 121 3.26 0.55 26.94
N LEU A 122 3.16 -0.78 27.00
CA LEU A 122 2.96 -1.52 28.25
C LEU A 122 4.02 -1.14 29.30
N GLY A 123 3.57 -0.74 30.49
CA GLY A 123 4.44 -0.24 31.57
C GLY A 123 4.91 1.22 31.40
N LYS A 124 4.58 1.87 30.28
CA LYS A 124 4.78 3.31 30.01
C LYS A 124 3.43 4.01 29.84
N GLY A 125 2.53 3.77 30.78
CA GLY A 125 1.15 4.28 30.81
C GLY A 125 0.10 3.22 30.46
N GLN A 126 0.36 2.39 29.46
CA GLN A 126 -0.56 1.30 29.12
C GLN A 126 -0.44 0.15 30.12
N THR A 127 -1.58 -0.48 30.43
CA THR A 127 -1.66 -1.56 31.42
C THR A 127 -2.49 -2.72 30.88
N VAL A 128 -2.29 -3.90 31.47
CA VAL A 128 -3.01 -5.13 31.14
C VAL A 128 -3.60 -5.74 32.41
N GLU A 129 -4.78 -6.31 32.29
CA GLU A 129 -5.47 -7.10 33.31
C GLU A 129 -5.82 -8.48 32.73
N PHE A 130 -5.58 -9.56 33.48
CA PHE A 130 -5.90 -10.91 33.01
C PHE A 130 -7.29 -11.32 33.47
N CYS A 131 -8.11 -11.77 32.52
CA CYS A 131 -9.37 -12.44 32.79
C CYS A 131 -9.14 -13.95 32.80
N ILE A 132 -9.25 -14.54 34.00
CA ILE A 132 -8.95 -15.96 34.25
C ILE A 132 -10.28 -16.73 34.38
N PRO A 133 -10.61 -17.64 33.45
CA PRO A 133 -11.71 -18.59 33.61
C PRO A 133 -11.44 -19.57 34.75
N TRP A 134 -12.49 -20.16 35.32
CA TRP A 134 -12.38 -21.04 36.49
C TRP A 134 -11.52 -22.29 36.23
N GLU A 135 -11.52 -22.80 34.99
CA GLU A 135 -10.70 -23.95 34.57
C GLU A 135 -9.21 -23.61 34.65
N ILE A 136 -8.84 -22.40 34.23
CA ILE A 136 -7.46 -21.93 34.25
C ILE A 136 -7.04 -21.55 35.65
N GLU A 137 -7.94 -20.94 36.42
CA GLU A 137 -7.75 -20.65 37.83
C GLU A 137 -7.36 -21.92 38.61
N HIS A 138 -8.11 -23.01 38.42
CA HIS A 138 -7.80 -24.30 39.05
C HIS A 138 -6.42 -24.82 38.67
N LYS A 139 -6.02 -24.71 37.39
CA LYS A 139 -4.68 -25.12 36.93
C LYS A 139 -3.57 -24.28 37.57
N ILE A 140 -3.74 -22.96 37.67
CA ILE A 140 -2.77 -22.06 38.30
C ILE A 140 -2.61 -22.42 39.78
N VAL A 141 -3.72 -22.61 40.50
CA VAL A 141 -3.71 -23.01 41.91
C VAL A 141 -3.04 -24.37 42.10
N GLN A 142 -3.32 -25.34 41.23
CA GLN A 142 -2.67 -26.65 41.27
C GLN A 142 -1.15 -26.58 41.08
N LEU A 143 -0.66 -25.67 40.22
CA LEU A 143 0.78 -25.45 40.04
C LEU A 143 1.45 -24.77 41.25
N LYS A 144 0.69 -23.98 42.00
CA LYS A 144 1.18 -23.26 43.19
C LYS A 144 1.35 -24.17 44.42
N GLY A 145 0.65 -25.31 44.47
CA GLY A 145 0.77 -26.33 45.52
C GLY A 145 -0.24 -26.18 46.67
N GLU A 146 -0.22 -27.14 47.61
CA GLU A 146 -1.25 -27.39 48.65
C GLU A 146 -1.51 -26.26 49.67
N GLY A 147 -0.85 -25.10 49.55
CA GLY A 147 -0.99 -23.97 50.47
C GLY A 147 -1.85 -22.79 49.99
N ALA A 148 -2.32 -22.78 48.74
CA ALA A 148 -3.10 -21.68 48.16
C ALA A 148 -4.60 -21.97 48.23
N THR A 149 -5.36 -21.14 48.95
CA THR A 149 -6.78 -21.42 49.27
C THR A 149 -7.80 -20.45 48.67
N GLY A 150 -7.42 -19.64 47.66
CA GLY A 150 -8.41 -18.83 46.94
C GLY A 150 -7.88 -17.96 45.81
N ARG A 151 -8.84 -17.36 45.07
CA ARG A 151 -8.66 -16.45 43.93
C ARG A 151 -7.87 -15.17 44.26
N GLU A 152 -7.91 -14.73 45.51
CA GLU A 152 -7.31 -13.48 45.99
C GLU A 152 -5.77 -13.53 46.05
N ASP A 153 -5.18 -14.72 45.94
CA ASP A 153 -3.73 -14.92 46.01
C ASP A 153 -3.06 -15.07 44.63
N ILE A 154 -3.79 -14.99 43.51
CA ILE A 154 -3.21 -15.20 42.18
C ILE A 154 -2.51 -13.93 41.70
N SER A 155 -1.19 -14.00 41.58
CA SER A 155 -0.36 -12.93 41.06
C SER A 155 -0.14 -13.08 39.55
N VAL A 156 0.32 -11.99 38.90
CA VAL A 156 0.76 -12.03 37.50
C VAL A 156 1.91 -13.03 37.29
N SER A 157 2.78 -13.21 38.28
CA SER A 157 3.86 -14.20 38.22
C SER A 157 3.31 -15.63 38.09
N ASP A 158 2.22 -15.94 38.81
CA ASP A 158 1.59 -17.26 38.78
C ASP A 158 0.98 -17.55 37.39
N VAL A 159 0.35 -16.55 36.78
CA VAL A 159 -0.18 -16.64 35.40
C VAL A 159 0.95 -16.89 34.39
N LEU A 160 2.07 -16.17 34.51
CA LEU A 160 3.22 -16.37 33.62
C LEU A 160 3.85 -17.75 33.81
N CYS A 161 3.99 -18.23 35.06
CA CYS A 161 4.47 -19.58 35.35
C CYS A 161 3.55 -20.65 34.74
N TRP A 162 2.23 -20.47 34.82
CA TRP A 162 1.27 -21.35 34.16
C TRP A 162 1.43 -21.35 32.64
N ALA A 163 1.50 -20.18 31.99
CA ALA A 163 1.67 -20.08 30.54
C ALA A 163 3.00 -20.69 30.05
N ILE A 164 4.08 -20.53 30.80
CA ILE A 164 5.37 -21.21 30.56
C ILE A 164 5.20 -22.73 30.67
N THR A 165 4.49 -23.20 31.69
CA THR A 165 4.24 -24.63 31.89
C THR A 165 3.41 -25.22 30.74
N GLU A 166 2.36 -24.52 30.29
CA GLU A 166 1.58 -24.92 29.11
C GLU A 166 2.46 -24.95 27.85
N THR A 167 3.40 -24.01 27.69
CA THR A 167 4.39 -24.04 26.59
C THR A 167 5.26 -25.30 26.65
N CYS A 168 5.75 -25.67 27.84
CA CYS A 168 6.52 -26.90 28.00
C CYS A 168 5.68 -28.16 27.71
N LEU A 169 4.40 -28.16 28.09
CA LEU A 169 3.47 -29.25 27.78
C LEU A 169 3.17 -29.34 26.29
N ASP A 170 2.99 -28.21 25.62
CA ASP A 170 2.80 -28.12 24.18
C ASP A 170 4.02 -28.66 23.41
N LEU A 171 5.23 -28.22 23.77
CA LEU A 171 6.47 -28.75 23.19
C LEU A 171 6.63 -30.26 23.42
N LYS A 172 6.22 -30.78 24.60
CA LYS A 172 6.19 -32.23 24.87
C LYS A 172 5.18 -32.96 23.98
N ARG A 173 4.03 -32.36 23.68
CA ARG A 173 3.02 -32.92 22.75
C ARG A 173 3.49 -32.89 21.30
N ALA A 174 4.31 -31.91 20.90
CA ALA A 174 4.86 -31.78 19.56
C ALA A 174 6.07 -32.69 19.28
N MET A 175 6.80 -33.10 20.33
CA MET A 175 8.01 -33.94 20.21
C MET A 175 7.83 -35.23 19.39
N PRO A 176 6.72 -35.99 19.51
CA PRO A 176 6.51 -37.19 18.70
C PRO A 176 6.42 -36.89 17.19
N LEU A 177 5.79 -35.77 16.81
CA LEU A 177 5.71 -35.32 15.41
C LEU A 177 7.09 -34.88 14.91
N TRP A 178 7.80 -34.07 15.70
CA TRP A 178 9.19 -33.67 15.40
C TRP A 178 10.10 -34.88 15.17
N LEU A 179 9.98 -35.92 16.02
CA LEU A 179 10.74 -37.15 15.87
C LEU A 179 10.40 -37.86 14.55
N THR A 180 9.10 -38.00 14.26
CA THR A 180 8.64 -38.71 13.06
C THR A 180 9.12 -38.00 11.79
N GLN A 181 9.00 -36.67 11.75
CA GLN A 181 9.48 -35.83 10.65
C GLN A 181 11.01 -35.87 10.53
N GLY A 182 11.74 -35.82 11.65
CA GLY A 182 13.21 -35.89 11.66
C GLY A 182 13.74 -37.24 11.17
N VAL A 183 13.14 -38.34 11.64
CA VAL A 183 13.46 -39.69 11.16
C VAL A 183 13.22 -39.81 9.66
N ARG A 184 12.05 -39.32 9.20
CA ARG A 184 11.68 -39.31 7.78
C ARG A 184 12.70 -38.55 6.95
N PHE A 185 13.06 -37.34 7.37
CA PHE A 185 14.09 -36.52 6.72
C PHE A 185 15.43 -37.27 6.62
N SER A 186 15.93 -37.85 7.72
CA SER A 186 17.21 -38.58 7.70
C SER A 186 17.19 -39.80 6.76
N LYS A 187 16.06 -40.50 6.64
CA LYS A 187 15.90 -41.61 5.69
C LYS A 187 15.94 -41.10 4.24
N GLN A 188 15.18 -40.04 3.95
CA GLN A 188 15.11 -39.45 2.62
C GLN A 188 16.44 -38.82 2.18
N GLU A 189 17.15 -38.14 3.08
CA GLU A 189 18.47 -37.56 2.80
C GLU A 189 19.50 -38.63 2.41
N ALA A 190 19.47 -39.79 3.10
CA ALA A 190 20.35 -40.92 2.77
C ALA A 190 20.03 -41.54 1.39
N ILE A 191 18.76 -41.56 0.99
CA ILE A 191 18.33 -41.99 -0.34
C ILE A 191 18.75 -40.96 -1.39
N TRP A 192 18.47 -39.68 -1.14
CA TRP A 192 18.81 -38.56 -2.01
C TRP A 192 20.30 -38.49 -2.31
N SER A 193 21.15 -38.68 -1.29
CA SER A 193 22.61 -38.68 -1.43
C SER A 193 23.14 -39.85 -2.28
N ARG A 194 22.37 -40.92 -2.45
CA ARG A 194 22.72 -42.05 -3.34
C ARG A 194 22.26 -41.82 -4.78
N LEU A 195 21.23 -41.00 -4.97
CA LEU A 195 20.63 -40.70 -6.28
C LEU A 195 21.45 -39.69 -7.11
N SER A 196 22.49 -39.07 -6.55
CA SER A 196 23.37 -38.14 -7.27
C SER A 196 24.28 -38.81 -8.32
N ASP A 197 24.41 -40.14 -8.29
CA ASP A 197 25.17 -40.93 -9.27
C ASP A 197 24.22 -41.82 -10.09
N ASN A 198 23.92 -41.39 -11.33
CA ASN A 198 23.22 -42.06 -12.45
C ASN A 198 22.28 -43.27 -12.18
N ASP A 199 21.02 -43.11 -12.61
CA ASP A 199 20.02 -44.15 -12.92
C ASP A 199 19.57 -45.07 -11.78
N THR A 200 18.95 -44.52 -10.73
CA THR A 200 18.10 -45.29 -9.80
C THR A 200 16.66 -44.78 -9.76
N LYS A 201 15.71 -45.70 -9.58
CA LYS A 201 14.27 -45.49 -9.76
C LYS A 201 13.70 -44.49 -8.73
N PRO A 202 12.88 -43.50 -9.14
CA PRO A 202 12.18 -42.56 -8.26
C PRO A 202 11.32 -43.22 -7.17
N ASP A 203 10.95 -44.49 -7.38
CA ASP A 203 10.02 -45.24 -6.52
C ASP A 203 10.50 -45.42 -5.08
N GLU A 204 11.82 -45.45 -4.82
CA GLU A 204 12.37 -45.59 -3.45
C GLU A 204 12.25 -44.31 -2.60
N PHE A 205 12.08 -43.15 -3.24
CA PHE A 205 11.87 -41.87 -2.56
C PHE A 205 10.39 -41.62 -2.24
N LEU A 206 9.48 -42.34 -2.91
CA LEU A 206 8.04 -42.21 -2.71
C LEU A 206 7.62 -42.85 -1.38
N GLU A 207 6.67 -42.20 -0.71
CA GLU A 207 6.02 -42.75 0.47
C GLU A 207 4.58 -43.10 0.17
N GLU A 208 4.08 -44.11 0.88
CA GLU A 208 2.69 -44.53 0.78
C GLU A 208 1.79 -43.44 1.40
N GLU A 209 1.18 -42.62 0.55
CA GLU A 209 0.28 -41.53 0.97
C GLU A 209 -1.03 -42.08 1.58
N GLY A 210 -1.47 -43.27 1.12
CA GLY A 210 -2.73 -43.88 1.53
C GLY A 210 -2.56 -44.89 2.65
N GLN A 211 -3.18 -44.66 3.80
CA GLN A 211 -3.32 -45.68 4.84
C GLN A 211 -4.42 -46.68 4.47
N SER A 212 -4.17 -47.97 4.65
CA SER A 212 -5.19 -48.99 4.44
C SER A 212 -6.31 -48.91 5.49
N LEU A 213 -7.51 -49.39 5.15
CA LEU A 213 -8.65 -49.49 6.08
C LEU A 213 -8.28 -50.25 7.37
N ARG A 214 -7.44 -51.28 7.28
CA ARG A 214 -7.01 -52.01 8.48
C ARG A 214 -6.11 -51.16 9.37
N GLU A 215 -5.22 -50.36 8.81
CA GLU A 215 -4.32 -49.52 9.61
C GLU A 215 -5.06 -48.38 10.29
N ARG A 216 -6.11 -47.85 9.66
CA ARG A 216 -6.92 -46.76 10.18
C ARG A 216 -7.91 -47.20 11.26
N TYR A 217 -8.47 -48.42 11.15
CA TYR A 217 -9.57 -48.87 12.01
C TYR A 217 -9.21 -50.00 13.00
N LEU A 218 -8.03 -50.62 12.89
CA LEU A 218 -7.65 -51.70 13.81
C LEU A 218 -7.08 -51.13 15.12
N PRO A 219 -7.57 -51.57 16.30
CA PRO A 219 -7.07 -51.08 17.58
C PRO A 219 -5.58 -51.41 17.77
N ARG A 220 -4.71 -50.42 17.63
CA ARG A 220 -3.27 -50.58 17.93
C ARG A 220 -3.03 -50.38 19.42
N LYS A 221 -2.00 -51.04 19.96
CA LYS A 221 -1.41 -50.64 21.25
C LYS A 221 -0.89 -49.22 21.03
N GLY A 222 -1.55 -48.22 21.61
CA GLY A 222 -1.28 -46.80 21.35
C GLY A 222 0.04 -46.28 21.91
N VAL A 223 1.07 -47.12 21.98
CA VAL A 223 2.41 -46.80 22.49
C VAL A 223 3.43 -47.43 21.55
N THR A 224 4.25 -46.59 20.94
CA THR A 224 5.36 -46.99 20.08
C THR A 224 6.66 -46.73 20.83
N ASP A 225 7.55 -47.73 20.88
CA ASP A 225 8.86 -47.57 21.48
C ASP A 225 9.76 -46.73 20.56
N LEU A 226 10.54 -45.82 21.14
CA LEU A 226 11.46 -44.94 20.41
C LEU A 226 12.41 -45.71 19.49
N SER A 227 12.87 -46.87 19.95
CA SER A 227 13.76 -47.75 19.18
C SER A 227 13.15 -48.09 17.82
N SER A 228 11.87 -48.46 17.80
CA SER A 228 11.16 -48.86 16.58
C SER A 228 10.99 -47.72 15.57
N LEU A 229 10.87 -46.47 16.03
CA LEU A 229 10.81 -45.31 15.13
C LEU A 229 12.18 -44.98 14.53
N THR A 230 13.25 -45.18 15.29
CA THR A 230 14.62 -44.94 14.83
C THR A 230 15.24 -46.13 14.07
N GLU A 231 14.50 -47.23 13.88
CA GLU A 231 14.97 -48.38 13.13
C GLU A 231 15.34 -48.00 11.69
N GLY A 232 16.55 -48.40 11.29
CA GLY A 232 17.13 -48.11 9.97
C GLY A 232 17.91 -46.79 9.87
N LEU A 233 17.99 -46.00 10.94
CA LEU A 233 18.87 -44.83 10.99
C LEU A 233 20.29 -45.20 11.42
N ASN A 234 21.26 -44.35 11.04
CA ASN A 234 22.62 -44.42 11.58
C ASN A 234 22.59 -44.23 13.11
N GLU A 235 23.37 -45.02 13.85
CA GLU A 235 23.34 -45.04 15.32
C GLU A 235 23.66 -43.67 15.94
N SER A 236 24.53 -42.87 15.31
CA SER A 236 24.84 -41.50 15.74
C SER A 236 23.62 -40.58 15.68
N VAL A 237 22.84 -40.67 14.59
CA VAL A 237 21.62 -39.88 14.36
C VAL A 237 20.49 -40.36 15.27
N ALA A 238 20.31 -41.68 15.38
CA ALA A 238 19.33 -42.29 16.28
C ALA A 238 19.58 -41.92 17.75
N LYS A 239 20.84 -41.76 18.15
CA LYS A 239 21.20 -41.31 19.51
C LYS A 239 20.78 -39.86 19.77
N VAL A 240 20.94 -38.96 18.79
CA VAL A 240 20.50 -37.55 18.92
C VAL A 240 18.99 -37.49 19.17
N PHE A 241 18.22 -38.21 18.35
CA PHE A 241 16.77 -38.28 18.49
C PHE A 241 16.31 -38.85 19.83
N ARG A 242 16.93 -39.96 20.28
CA ARG A 242 16.65 -40.57 21.59
C ARG A 242 16.98 -39.64 22.75
N SER A 243 18.19 -39.05 22.75
CA SER A 243 18.62 -38.10 23.78
C SER A 243 17.65 -36.91 23.89
N ARG A 244 17.19 -36.38 22.75
CA ARG A 244 16.25 -35.27 22.75
C ARG A 244 14.87 -35.66 23.30
N CYS A 245 14.39 -36.87 23.03
CA CYS A 245 13.14 -37.36 23.62
C CYS A 245 13.29 -37.59 25.14
N GLU A 246 14.44 -38.05 25.59
CA GLU A 246 14.78 -38.21 27.01
C GLU A 246 14.82 -36.88 27.76
N ASP A 247 15.37 -35.81 27.16
CA ASP A 247 15.35 -34.45 27.74
C ASP A 247 13.91 -33.98 28.06
N PHE A 248 12.93 -34.42 27.26
CA PHE A 248 11.51 -34.11 27.43
C PHE A 248 10.76 -35.11 28.31
N GLY A 249 11.46 -36.13 28.83
CA GLY A 249 10.89 -37.18 29.68
C GLY A 249 10.03 -38.19 28.92
N LEU A 250 10.20 -38.29 27.60
CA LEU A 250 9.43 -39.18 26.74
C LEU A 250 10.25 -40.45 26.47
N GLN A 251 10.01 -41.52 27.23
CA GLN A 251 10.59 -42.84 26.93
C GLN A 251 9.69 -43.73 26.06
N ARG A 252 8.40 -43.42 26.05
CA ARG A 252 7.35 -44.12 25.30
C ARG A 252 6.44 -43.09 24.67
N LEU A 253 6.25 -43.18 23.36
CA LEU A 253 5.46 -42.21 22.61
C LEU A 253 4.06 -42.77 22.41
N ARG A 254 3.04 -41.96 22.69
CA ARG A 254 1.67 -42.31 22.28
C ARG A 254 1.59 -42.18 20.76
N SER A 255 0.97 -43.14 20.09
CA SER A 255 0.86 -43.16 18.63
C SER A 255 0.26 -41.86 18.11
N CYS A 256 1.01 -41.11 17.32
CA CYS A 256 0.71 -39.76 16.84
C CYS A 256 -0.39 -39.68 15.78
N SER A 257 -0.96 -40.83 15.38
CA SER A 257 -1.91 -40.90 14.26
C SER A 257 -3.22 -40.13 14.49
N LEU A 258 -3.46 -39.64 15.71
CA LEU A 258 -4.63 -38.83 16.08
C LEU A 258 -4.28 -37.37 16.39
N GLN A 259 -2.99 -37.00 16.41
CA GLN A 259 -2.52 -35.62 16.65
C GLN A 259 -1.93 -34.99 15.38
N GLU A 260 -2.00 -35.67 14.23
CA GLU A 260 -1.93 -35.01 12.93
C GLU A 260 -3.21 -34.18 12.73
N GLU A 261 -3.35 -33.10 13.51
CA GLU A 261 -4.10 -31.96 13.03
C GLU A 261 -3.29 -31.43 11.84
N GLN A 262 -3.65 -31.90 10.64
CA GLN A 262 -3.29 -31.21 9.41
C GLN A 262 -4.07 -29.90 9.43
N GLU A 263 -3.56 -28.91 10.16
CA GLU A 263 -3.83 -27.52 9.85
C GLU A 263 -3.25 -27.27 8.47
N ARG A 264 -4.09 -27.47 7.46
CA ARG A 264 -3.84 -26.93 6.14
C ARG A 264 -3.99 -25.43 6.33
N GLU A 265 -2.88 -24.74 6.61
CA GLU A 265 -2.79 -23.29 6.49
C GLU A 265 -3.08 -22.98 5.02
N LEU A 266 -4.37 -22.90 4.67
CA LEU A 266 -4.81 -22.02 3.63
C LEU A 266 -4.55 -20.65 4.25
N ALA A 267 -3.37 -20.09 3.98
CA ALA A 267 -3.23 -18.66 3.91
C ALA A 267 -3.84 -18.29 2.55
N PRO A 268 -5.13 -17.93 2.44
CA PRO A 268 -5.58 -17.18 1.29
C PRO A 268 -4.83 -15.85 1.35
N GLU A 269 -3.61 -15.83 0.82
CA GLU A 269 -3.00 -14.59 0.40
C GLU A 269 -3.94 -14.02 -0.65
N THR A 270 -4.81 -13.11 -0.23
CA THR A 270 -5.62 -12.31 -1.14
C THR A 270 -4.66 -11.35 -1.83
N GLN A 271 -3.92 -11.86 -2.81
CA GLN A 271 -3.11 -11.05 -3.69
C GLN A 271 -4.08 -10.29 -4.59
N HIS A 272 -4.24 -8.99 -4.33
CA HIS A 272 -4.93 -8.10 -5.25
C HIS A 272 -4.06 -7.94 -6.50
N GLU A 273 -4.19 -8.87 -7.44
CA GLU A 273 -3.54 -8.76 -8.73
C GLU A 273 -4.30 -7.69 -9.54
N ARG A 274 -3.70 -6.50 -9.69
CA ARG A 274 -4.22 -5.46 -10.58
C ARG A 274 -4.21 -6.02 -12.00
N GLN A 275 -5.36 -6.49 -12.48
CA GLN A 275 -5.52 -6.81 -13.90
C GLN A 275 -5.38 -5.50 -14.69
N VAL A 276 -4.22 -5.34 -15.34
CA VAL A 276 -3.98 -4.23 -16.25
C VAL A 276 -4.82 -4.49 -17.49
N GLU A 277 -5.91 -3.74 -17.64
CA GLU A 277 -6.65 -3.70 -18.90
C GLU A 277 -5.70 -3.20 -19.99
N LYS A 278 -5.36 -4.08 -20.92
CA LYS A 278 -4.45 -3.73 -22.01
C LYS A 278 -5.17 -2.77 -22.95
N VAL A 279 -4.57 -1.62 -23.18
CA VAL A 279 -5.02 -0.63 -24.16
C VAL A 279 -5.30 -1.32 -25.50
N PRO A 280 -6.40 -1.00 -26.19
CA PRO A 280 -6.71 -1.57 -27.50
C PRO A 280 -5.54 -1.39 -28.48
N VAL A 281 -5.20 -2.45 -29.22
CA VAL A 281 -4.08 -2.40 -30.17
C VAL A 281 -4.51 -1.64 -31.43
N LEU A 282 -3.90 -0.47 -31.65
CA LEU A 282 -4.04 0.30 -32.89
C LEU A 282 -2.74 0.28 -33.70
N LYS A 283 -2.86 0.55 -35.01
CA LYS A 283 -1.68 0.64 -35.88
C LYS A 283 -0.93 1.94 -35.61
N PRO A 284 0.40 1.92 -35.40
CA PRO A 284 1.18 3.14 -35.22
C PRO A 284 1.13 4.01 -36.47
N ASP A 285 1.17 5.33 -36.26
CA ASP A 285 1.33 6.26 -37.38
C ASP A 285 2.76 6.27 -37.91
N THR A 286 2.94 6.67 -39.16
CA THR A 286 4.27 6.73 -39.78
C THR A 286 4.96 8.02 -39.38
N HIS A 287 6.13 7.87 -38.75
CA HIS A 287 6.96 9.00 -38.37
C HIS A 287 7.34 9.85 -39.58
N SER A 288 7.32 11.18 -39.40
CA SER A 288 7.70 12.13 -40.45
C SER A 288 8.53 13.27 -39.91
N VAL A 289 9.62 13.59 -40.62
CA VAL A 289 10.46 14.74 -40.32
C VAL A 289 9.98 15.92 -41.16
N ASN A 290 9.79 17.08 -40.52
CA ASN A 290 9.39 18.28 -41.23
C ASN A 290 10.55 19.23 -41.49
N ARG A 291 10.67 19.68 -42.74
CA ARG A 291 11.68 20.66 -43.16
C ARG A 291 11.54 22.02 -42.46
N LEU A 292 10.32 22.44 -42.15
CA LEU A 292 10.11 23.72 -41.44
C LEU A 292 10.65 23.67 -40.01
N LEU A 293 10.53 22.54 -39.31
CA LEU A 293 11.14 22.37 -37.99
C LEU A 293 12.68 22.39 -38.10
N GLN A 294 13.24 21.78 -39.14
CA GLN A 294 14.67 21.85 -39.43
C GLN A 294 15.16 23.30 -39.62
N GLU A 295 14.42 24.08 -40.41
CA GLU A 295 14.70 25.50 -40.65
C GLU A 295 14.56 26.31 -39.36
N CYS A 296 13.53 26.05 -38.53
CA CYS A 296 13.37 26.71 -37.23
C CYS A 296 14.53 26.41 -36.26
N ILE A 297 15.07 25.17 -36.27
CA ILE A 297 16.22 24.81 -35.41
C ILE A 297 17.50 25.50 -35.88
N ALA A 298 17.68 25.62 -37.21
CA ALA A 298 18.84 26.28 -37.79
C ALA A 298 18.82 27.80 -37.59
N GLU A 299 17.65 28.43 -37.76
CA GLU A 299 17.49 29.90 -37.66
C GLU A 299 17.17 30.38 -36.24
N GLY A 300 16.69 29.50 -35.36
CA GLY A 300 16.31 29.83 -33.99
C GLY A 300 14.99 30.58 -33.82
N LEU A 301 14.21 30.69 -34.91
CA LEU A 301 12.98 31.46 -34.98
C LEU A 301 11.79 30.54 -35.20
N PHE A 302 10.75 30.72 -34.39
CA PHE A 302 9.46 30.04 -34.54
C PHE A 302 8.41 31.00 -35.14
N PRO A 303 8.11 30.90 -36.45
CA PRO A 303 7.21 31.81 -37.14
C PRO A 303 5.73 31.45 -36.91
N GLU A 304 5.22 31.75 -35.72
CA GLU A 304 3.85 31.42 -35.26
C GLU A 304 2.73 31.98 -36.14
N SER A 305 2.98 33.11 -36.80
CA SER A 305 2.04 33.80 -37.70
C SER A 305 1.92 33.08 -39.05
N SER A 306 2.88 32.20 -39.38
CA SER A 306 2.89 31.48 -40.65
C SER A 306 1.86 30.34 -40.66
N ALA A 307 0.99 30.34 -41.66
CA ALA A 307 0.06 29.22 -41.89
C ALA A 307 0.80 27.89 -42.13
N ALA A 308 2.00 27.95 -42.71
CA ALA A 308 2.83 26.76 -42.92
C ALA A 308 3.34 26.19 -41.58
N PHE A 309 3.75 27.06 -40.64
CA PHE A 309 4.15 26.64 -39.30
C PHE A 309 3.00 26.00 -38.53
N ARG A 310 1.81 26.63 -38.52
CA ARG A 310 0.60 26.08 -37.86
C ARG A 310 0.05 24.79 -38.48
N THR A 311 0.53 24.42 -39.67
CA THR A 311 0.22 23.13 -40.31
C THR A 311 1.10 22.00 -39.74
N VAL A 312 2.31 22.33 -39.29
CA VAL A 312 3.37 21.40 -38.85
C VAL A 312 3.51 21.36 -37.32
N MET A 313 3.15 22.46 -36.68
CA MET A 313 3.19 22.67 -35.23
C MET A 313 1.81 23.13 -34.79
N LYS A 314 1.40 22.71 -33.60
CA LYS A 314 0.16 23.18 -32.99
C LYS A 314 0.40 23.57 -31.53
N PRO A 315 -0.40 24.50 -30.97
CA PRO A 315 -0.37 24.75 -29.54
C PRO A 315 -0.61 23.45 -28.76
N ALA A 316 0.12 23.26 -27.67
CA ALA A 316 0.17 22.00 -26.93
C ALA A 316 -1.22 21.54 -26.47
N PHE A 317 -2.00 22.42 -25.83
CA PHE A 317 -3.36 22.11 -25.39
C PHE A 317 -4.32 21.82 -26.55
N GLN A 318 -4.15 22.48 -27.71
CA GLN A 318 -4.97 22.20 -28.90
C GLN A 318 -4.71 20.79 -29.48
N SER A 319 -3.57 20.18 -29.18
CA SER A 319 -3.30 18.77 -29.56
C SER A 319 -4.17 17.77 -28.78
N LEU A 320 -4.68 18.18 -27.61
CA LEU A 320 -5.54 17.36 -26.76
C LEU A 320 -7.01 17.40 -27.22
N ASN A 321 -7.35 18.07 -28.32
CA ASN A 321 -8.75 18.19 -28.79
C ASN A 321 -9.44 16.85 -29.14
N LYS A 322 -8.69 15.74 -29.15
CA LYS A 322 -9.19 14.38 -29.40
C LYS A 322 -9.25 13.51 -28.13
N THR A 323 -8.90 14.06 -26.97
CA THR A 323 -8.95 13.37 -25.66
C THR A 323 -10.28 13.60 -24.97
N SER A 324 -10.59 12.78 -23.97
CA SER A 324 -11.79 12.94 -23.13
C SER A 324 -11.82 14.26 -22.38
N ALA A 325 -10.65 14.78 -21.98
CA ALA A 325 -10.53 16.06 -21.31
C ALA A 325 -11.15 17.22 -22.12
N ALA A 326 -11.00 17.20 -23.45
CA ALA A 326 -11.50 18.26 -24.33
C ALA A 326 -13.04 18.38 -24.36
N ASP A 327 -13.79 17.37 -23.90
CA ASP A 327 -15.25 17.47 -23.75
C ASP A 327 -15.66 18.44 -22.63
N HIS A 328 -14.75 18.73 -21.70
CA HIS A 328 -15.02 19.54 -20.51
C HIS A 328 -14.62 21.02 -20.65
N PHE A 329 -13.81 21.38 -21.64
CA PHE A 329 -13.31 22.75 -21.82
C PHE A 329 -12.81 23.02 -23.25
N ASP A 330 -12.99 24.26 -23.75
CA ASP A 330 -12.43 24.64 -25.06
C ASP A 330 -10.92 24.87 -24.96
N VAL A 331 -10.15 23.92 -25.47
CA VAL A 331 -8.69 23.92 -25.45
C VAL A 331 -8.05 25.12 -26.16
N LYS A 332 -8.82 25.88 -26.96
CA LYS A 332 -8.34 27.10 -27.63
C LYS A 332 -8.19 28.30 -26.70
N GLU A 333 -8.82 28.27 -25.53
CA GLU A 333 -8.68 29.35 -24.54
C GLU A 333 -7.31 29.30 -23.82
N PHE A 334 -6.59 28.18 -23.89
CA PHE A 334 -5.25 28.08 -23.32
C PHE A 334 -4.22 28.92 -24.11
N PRO A 335 -3.23 29.53 -23.43
CA PRO A 335 -2.19 30.30 -24.11
C PRO A 335 -1.36 29.48 -25.10
N GLU A 336 -1.02 30.09 -26.24
CA GLU A 336 -0.17 29.50 -27.28
C GLU A 336 1.34 29.66 -26.96
N THR A 337 1.74 29.40 -25.72
CA THR A 337 3.13 29.54 -25.24
C THR A 337 3.96 28.27 -25.44
N VAL A 338 3.32 27.11 -25.33
CA VAL A 338 3.92 25.79 -25.54
C VAL A 338 3.31 25.18 -26.80
N TRP A 339 4.18 24.68 -27.67
CA TRP A 339 3.84 24.09 -28.97
C TRP A 339 4.24 22.63 -29.00
N VAL A 340 3.62 21.85 -29.87
CA VAL A 340 3.95 20.45 -30.14
C VAL A 340 4.10 20.22 -31.63
N SER A 341 5.01 19.33 -32.00
CA SER A 341 5.09 18.84 -33.39
C SER A 341 3.92 17.93 -33.74
N MET A 342 3.58 17.88 -35.03
CA MET A 342 2.57 16.94 -35.52
C MET A 342 2.97 15.47 -35.30
N ASP A 343 4.28 15.14 -35.36
CA ASP A 343 4.78 13.79 -35.08
C ASP A 343 4.64 13.40 -33.60
N PHE A 344 4.82 14.37 -32.68
CA PHE A 344 4.54 14.18 -31.26
C PHE A 344 3.04 13.97 -31.02
N ALA A 345 2.19 14.81 -31.62
CA ALA A 345 0.75 14.81 -31.41
C ALA A 345 0.03 13.59 -32.03
N HIS A 346 0.54 13.04 -33.15
CA HIS A 346 -0.07 11.92 -33.87
C HIS A 346 0.72 10.63 -33.70
N THR A 347 0.20 9.74 -32.86
CA THR A 347 0.94 8.52 -32.45
C THR A 347 0.41 7.26 -33.14
N VAL A 348 -0.91 7.20 -33.39
CA VAL A 348 -1.61 6.04 -33.92
C VAL A 348 -2.59 6.44 -35.02
N LYS A 349 -2.81 5.53 -35.97
CA LYS A 349 -3.80 5.68 -37.04
C LYS A 349 -5.18 5.36 -36.48
N GLY A 350 -6.07 6.34 -36.52
CA GLY A 350 -7.46 6.19 -36.06
C GLY A 350 -8.27 7.46 -36.25
N VAL A 351 -9.59 7.31 -36.28
CA VAL A 351 -10.52 8.44 -36.20
C VAL A 351 -10.94 8.55 -34.73
N PHE A 352 -10.43 9.57 -34.05
CA PHE A 352 -10.80 9.90 -32.68
C PHE A 352 -11.79 11.05 -32.72
N GLY A 353 -12.91 10.89 -32.02
CA GLY A 353 -14.06 11.80 -32.04
C GLY A 353 -15.34 11.12 -31.54
N GLY A 354 -16.20 11.87 -30.86
CA GLY A 354 -17.32 11.28 -30.12
C GLY A 354 -16.83 10.47 -28.92
N LYS A 355 -17.47 9.33 -28.61
CA LYS A 355 -17.13 8.47 -27.46
C LYS A 355 -15.82 7.66 -27.59
N SER A 356 -14.96 7.97 -28.57
CA SER A 356 -13.69 7.28 -28.81
C SER A 356 -12.54 8.28 -28.72
N TYR A 357 -11.82 8.23 -27.60
CA TYR A 357 -10.79 9.19 -27.24
C TYR A 357 -9.37 8.67 -27.51
N SER A 358 -8.43 9.59 -27.71
CA SER A 358 -7.00 9.27 -27.91
C SER A 358 -6.19 9.24 -26.60
N ASP A 359 -6.84 9.09 -25.45
CA ASP A 359 -6.26 9.24 -24.10
C ASP A 359 -5.05 8.33 -23.89
N TYR A 360 -5.24 7.03 -24.08
CA TYR A 360 -4.19 6.01 -23.88
C TYR A 360 -3.02 6.09 -24.86
N TYR A 361 -3.15 6.87 -25.94
CA TYR A 361 -2.14 6.97 -26.98
C TYR A 361 -1.38 8.30 -26.93
N GLN A 362 -1.59 9.12 -25.90
CA GLN A 362 -0.82 10.35 -25.70
C GLN A 362 0.63 10.01 -25.33
N ARG A 363 1.59 10.68 -25.98
CA ARG A 363 3.02 10.53 -25.63
C ARG A 363 3.32 11.30 -24.34
N PRO A 364 4.20 10.76 -23.46
CA PRO A 364 4.76 11.54 -22.38
C PRO A 364 5.64 12.65 -22.95
N VAL A 365 5.63 13.81 -22.28
CA VAL A 365 6.50 14.94 -22.62
C VAL A 365 7.90 14.62 -22.11
N GLN A 366 8.88 14.51 -23.01
CA GLN A 366 10.26 14.15 -22.69
C GLN A 366 11.28 15.12 -23.28
N TRP A 367 11.10 15.50 -24.54
CA TRP A 367 12.05 16.30 -25.30
C TRP A 367 11.43 17.66 -25.60
N VAL A 368 12.03 18.71 -25.04
CA VAL A 368 11.53 20.09 -25.16
C VAL A 368 12.61 20.95 -25.78
N LEU A 369 12.31 21.60 -26.89
CA LEU A 369 13.15 22.63 -27.49
C LEU A 369 12.77 23.99 -26.92
N SER A 370 13.76 24.79 -26.51
CA SER A 370 13.57 26.21 -26.20
C SER A 370 14.19 27.09 -27.29
N GLY A 371 13.47 28.13 -27.72
CA GLY A 371 14.00 29.16 -28.62
C GLY A 371 13.13 30.41 -28.59
N LYS A 372 13.18 31.23 -29.64
CA LYS A 372 12.48 32.53 -29.70
C LYS A 372 11.47 32.57 -30.85
N ASN A 373 10.41 33.35 -30.67
CA ASN A 373 9.51 33.71 -31.77
C ASN A 373 10.07 34.92 -32.57
N GLU A 374 9.38 35.31 -33.64
CA GLU A 374 9.75 36.48 -34.48
C GLU A 374 9.82 37.80 -33.69
N GLU A 375 9.09 37.90 -32.58
CA GLU A 375 9.04 39.07 -31.69
C GLU A 375 10.10 39.02 -30.57
N GLY A 376 10.90 37.96 -30.51
CA GLY A 376 11.95 37.75 -29.51
C GLY A 376 11.48 37.15 -28.18
N ALA A 377 10.20 36.78 -28.04
CA ALA A 377 9.67 36.11 -26.86
C ALA A 377 10.05 34.62 -26.83
N SER A 378 10.39 34.11 -25.64
CA SER A 378 10.73 32.71 -25.43
C SER A 378 9.56 31.78 -25.76
N ARG A 379 9.87 30.64 -26.38
CA ARG A 379 8.91 29.59 -26.74
C ARG A 379 9.46 28.21 -26.47
N MET A 380 8.54 27.30 -26.16
CA MET A 380 8.82 25.88 -26.00
C MET A 380 8.12 25.07 -27.07
N VAL A 381 8.85 24.13 -27.65
CA VAL A 381 8.32 23.17 -28.62
C VAL A 381 8.63 21.76 -28.14
N VAL A 382 7.60 20.99 -27.83
CA VAL A 382 7.72 19.56 -27.52
C VAL A 382 7.79 18.77 -28.82
N ILE A 383 8.82 17.95 -28.95
CA ILE A 383 9.06 17.12 -30.14
C ILE A 383 9.02 15.63 -29.78
N SER A 384 8.81 14.79 -30.79
CA SER A 384 8.83 13.35 -30.57
C SER A 384 10.26 12.84 -30.33
N PRO A 385 10.44 11.68 -29.66
CA PRO A 385 11.76 11.05 -29.56
C PRO A 385 12.41 10.75 -30.91
N PHE A 386 11.60 10.49 -31.94
CA PHE A 386 12.09 10.25 -33.30
C PHE A 386 12.66 11.53 -33.93
N GLU A 387 11.95 12.65 -33.80
CA GLU A 387 12.43 13.96 -34.24
C GLU A 387 13.66 14.41 -33.45
N ALA A 388 13.66 14.21 -32.13
CA ALA A 388 14.80 14.54 -31.27
C ALA A 388 16.07 13.82 -31.72
N GLN A 389 15.99 12.51 -31.99
CA GLN A 389 17.12 11.73 -32.51
C GLN A 389 17.57 12.20 -33.89
N HIS A 390 16.63 12.57 -34.78
CA HIS A 390 16.95 13.00 -36.13
C HIS A 390 17.64 14.37 -36.15
N PHE A 391 17.15 15.32 -35.36
CA PHE A 391 17.66 16.69 -35.32
C PHE A 391 18.84 16.89 -34.36
N LEU A 392 19.21 15.88 -33.56
CA LEU A 392 20.28 15.99 -32.58
C LEU A 392 21.58 16.61 -33.14
N PRO A 393 22.12 16.18 -34.30
CA PRO A 393 23.34 16.79 -34.85
C PRO A 393 23.16 18.28 -35.20
N LEU A 394 21.99 18.65 -35.72
CA LEU A 394 21.68 20.03 -36.07
C LEU A 394 21.52 20.91 -34.82
N ILE A 395 20.95 20.35 -33.74
CA ILE A 395 20.80 21.04 -32.46
C ILE A 395 22.16 21.24 -31.79
N GLU A 396 23.06 20.27 -31.88
CA GLU A 396 24.45 20.39 -31.37
C GLU A 396 25.22 21.52 -32.06
N GLU A 397 24.96 21.74 -33.36
CA GLU A 397 25.58 22.81 -34.16
C GLU A 397 24.88 24.17 -34.03
N SER A 398 23.62 24.20 -33.58
CA SER A 398 22.84 25.44 -33.47
C SER A 398 23.24 26.28 -32.26
N GLU A 399 23.37 27.59 -32.46
CA GLU A 399 23.60 28.55 -31.37
C GLU A 399 22.31 29.15 -30.80
N HIS A 400 21.15 28.80 -31.36
CA HIS A 400 19.90 29.52 -31.09
C HIS A 400 18.85 28.69 -30.35
N VAL A 401 18.96 27.35 -30.40
CA VAL A 401 17.99 26.43 -29.79
C VAL A 401 18.71 25.55 -28.80
N THR A 402 18.04 25.27 -27.67
CA THR A 402 18.50 24.28 -26.69
C THR A 402 17.47 23.17 -26.58
N LEU A 403 17.93 21.91 -26.61
CA LEU A 403 17.11 20.74 -26.36
C LEU A 403 17.25 20.33 -24.90
N HIS A 404 16.12 20.16 -24.21
CA HIS A 404 16.03 19.78 -22.81
C HIS A 404 15.39 18.41 -22.65
N LEU A 405 15.99 17.59 -21.78
CA LEU A 405 15.34 16.40 -21.24
C LEU A 405 14.47 16.82 -20.04
N TYR A 406 13.19 16.44 -20.08
CA TYR A 406 12.19 16.83 -19.10
C TYR A 406 11.33 15.63 -18.71
N ALA A 407 10.80 15.65 -17.48
CA ALA A 407 9.72 14.78 -17.06
C ALA A 407 8.88 15.48 -15.98
N PRO A 408 7.54 15.31 -15.98
CA PRO A 408 6.68 15.92 -14.97
C PRO A 408 6.90 15.29 -13.59
N ARG A 409 6.79 16.08 -12.53
CA ARG A 409 6.92 15.60 -11.14
C ARG A 409 5.63 14.91 -10.68
N VAL A 410 5.59 13.59 -10.84
CA VAL A 410 4.45 12.73 -10.45
C VAL A 410 4.62 12.07 -9.07
N ASN A 411 5.81 12.18 -8.47
CA ASN A 411 6.11 11.64 -7.13
C ASN A 411 7.01 12.63 -6.38
N LEU A 412 6.67 12.93 -5.13
CA LEU A 412 7.42 13.84 -4.26
C LEU A 412 8.87 13.39 -4.02
N GLY A 413 9.14 12.07 -4.08
CA GLY A 413 10.49 11.52 -3.91
C GLY A 413 11.46 11.83 -5.05
N PHE A 414 10.99 12.33 -6.19
CA PHE A 414 11.86 12.79 -7.28
C PHE A 414 12.12 14.30 -7.17
N ALA A 415 13.33 14.70 -7.53
CA ALA A 415 13.68 16.11 -7.69
C ALA A 415 12.85 16.74 -8.83
N PRO A 416 12.43 18.01 -8.69
CA PRO A 416 11.73 18.71 -9.75
C PRO A 416 12.66 18.95 -10.94
N LEU A 417 12.11 18.83 -12.16
CA LEU A 417 12.80 19.09 -13.43
C LEU A 417 12.28 20.35 -14.14
N ASP A 418 11.61 21.21 -13.36
CA ASP A 418 11.00 22.47 -13.82
C ASP A 418 12.07 23.46 -14.33
N ASP A 419 13.32 23.32 -13.89
CA ASP A 419 14.46 24.15 -14.27
C ASP A 419 15.07 23.78 -15.63
N LEU A 420 14.67 22.64 -16.21
CA LEU A 420 15.15 22.12 -17.50
C LEU A 420 16.69 21.96 -17.57
N HIS A 421 17.34 21.74 -16.42
CA HIS A 421 18.79 21.65 -16.32
C HIS A 421 19.34 20.22 -16.20
N LEU A 422 18.47 19.19 -16.14
CA LEU A 422 18.89 17.80 -16.00
C LEU A 422 19.85 17.36 -17.11
N TYR A 423 19.47 17.62 -18.37
CA TYR A 423 20.29 17.35 -19.53
C TYR A 423 19.89 18.29 -20.66
N SER A 424 20.85 19.09 -21.12
CA SER A 424 20.65 20.08 -22.19
C SER A 424 21.68 19.90 -23.31
N VAL A 425 21.23 19.90 -24.56
CA VAL A 425 22.07 19.81 -25.77
C VAL A 425 21.92 21.09 -26.60
N GLY A 426 23.03 21.60 -27.11
CA GLY A 426 23.13 22.91 -27.78
C GLY A 426 23.81 23.96 -26.89
N LYS A 427 24.08 25.14 -27.44
CA LYS A 427 24.68 26.24 -26.67
C LYS A 427 23.64 26.81 -25.71
N LYS A 428 23.95 26.83 -24.40
CA LYS A 428 23.02 27.30 -23.35
C LYS A 428 22.60 28.73 -23.66
N VAL A 429 21.32 28.93 -23.98
CA VAL A 429 20.72 30.27 -24.01
C VAL A 429 20.70 30.75 -22.55
N GLU A 430 21.49 31.78 -22.22
CA GLU A 430 21.62 32.30 -20.85
C GLU A 430 20.35 33.01 -20.33
N GLU A 431 19.34 33.19 -21.18
CA GLU A 431 18.10 33.87 -20.81
C GLU A 431 17.16 32.92 -20.05
N GLU A 432 16.73 33.34 -18.87
CA GLU A 432 15.74 32.61 -18.08
C GLU A 432 14.40 32.54 -18.82
N ILE A 433 13.87 31.33 -18.97
CA ILE A 433 12.55 31.11 -19.55
C ILE A 433 11.50 31.59 -18.54
N PRO A 434 10.51 32.42 -18.97
CA PRO A 434 9.43 32.85 -18.09
C PRO A 434 8.72 31.68 -17.41
N ARG A 435 8.50 31.81 -16.08
CA ARG A 435 7.86 30.77 -15.25
C ARG A 435 6.45 30.39 -15.73
N ASP A 436 5.73 31.30 -16.37
CA ASP A 436 4.40 31.03 -16.93
C ASP A 436 4.45 29.94 -18.01
N ILE A 437 5.49 29.95 -18.86
CA ILE A 437 5.66 28.96 -19.92
C ILE A 437 5.97 27.59 -19.32
N ILE A 438 6.86 27.54 -18.32
CA ILE A 438 7.19 26.32 -17.57
C ILE A 438 5.93 25.77 -16.87
N THR A 439 5.11 26.65 -16.28
CA THR A 439 3.87 26.25 -15.63
C THR A 439 2.90 25.60 -16.61
N PHE A 440 2.70 26.19 -17.80
CA PHE A 440 1.86 25.58 -18.83
C PHE A 440 2.46 24.28 -19.41
N LEU A 441 3.79 24.17 -19.51
CA LEU A 441 4.46 22.90 -19.85
C LEU A 441 4.15 21.83 -18.79
N ASN A 442 4.28 22.16 -17.51
CA ASN A 442 4.03 21.27 -16.39
C ASN A 442 2.57 20.79 -16.34
N LEU A 443 1.62 21.70 -16.55
CA LEU A 443 0.20 21.38 -16.66
C LEU A 443 -0.08 20.46 -17.86
N PHE A 444 0.49 20.77 -19.02
CA PHE A 444 0.34 19.95 -20.23
C PHE A 444 0.94 18.55 -20.06
N ALA A 445 2.11 18.46 -19.42
CA ALA A 445 2.84 17.21 -19.21
C ALA A 445 2.22 16.30 -18.15
N GLY A 446 1.42 16.87 -17.24
CA GLY A 446 0.73 16.11 -16.20
C GLY A 446 1.46 16.09 -14.85
N GLN A 447 2.12 17.18 -14.48
CA GLN A 447 2.75 17.34 -13.18
C GLN A 447 1.70 17.32 -12.06
N LEU A 448 2.00 16.61 -10.96
CA LEU A 448 1.09 16.47 -9.82
C LEU A 448 1.55 17.22 -8.58
N TYR A 449 2.87 17.42 -8.43
CA TYR A 449 3.47 18.07 -7.27
C TYR A 449 4.21 19.35 -7.66
N LEU A 450 4.04 20.39 -6.84
CA LEU A 450 4.65 21.69 -7.03
C LEU A 450 5.91 21.85 -6.16
N SER A 451 6.84 22.67 -6.66
CA SER A 451 8.15 22.86 -6.06
C SER A 451 8.11 23.85 -4.89
N SER A 452 7.35 24.94 -5.00
CA SER A 452 7.25 25.98 -3.98
C SER A 452 5.82 26.52 -3.80
N TYR A 453 5.60 27.25 -2.70
CA TYR A 453 4.35 27.97 -2.46
C TYR A 453 4.14 29.12 -3.46
N GLU A 454 5.21 29.69 -4.01
CA GLU A 454 5.13 30.68 -5.09
C GLU A 454 4.57 30.06 -6.37
N ASP A 455 4.99 28.84 -6.72
CA ASP A 455 4.48 28.13 -7.88
C ASP A 455 2.99 27.78 -7.72
N TYR A 456 2.55 27.47 -6.49
CA TYR A 456 1.13 27.30 -6.19
C TYR A 456 0.32 28.57 -6.47
N LYS A 457 0.80 29.74 -6.01
CA LYS A 457 0.13 31.02 -6.30
C LYS A 457 0.08 31.29 -7.79
N LEU A 458 1.21 31.09 -8.49
CA LEU A 458 1.29 31.30 -9.93
C LEU A 458 0.31 30.40 -10.70
N VAL A 459 0.24 29.11 -10.35
CA VAL A 459 -0.74 28.18 -10.94
C VAL A 459 -2.17 28.66 -10.68
N CYS A 460 -2.48 29.11 -9.47
CA CYS A 460 -3.81 29.62 -9.15
C CYS A 460 -4.14 30.89 -9.94
N ASP A 461 -3.22 31.84 -10.03
CA ASP A 461 -3.40 33.10 -10.76
C ASP A 461 -3.59 32.84 -12.26
N LEU A 462 -2.78 31.97 -12.87
CA LEU A 462 -2.87 31.60 -14.28
C LEU A 462 -4.16 30.85 -14.61
N LEU A 463 -4.67 30.01 -13.69
CA LEU A 463 -5.91 29.26 -13.86
C LEU A 463 -7.17 30.02 -13.41
N GLY A 464 -7.03 31.23 -12.85
CA GLY A 464 -8.13 32.02 -12.30
C GLY A 464 -8.76 31.44 -11.03
N LEU A 465 -7.98 30.69 -10.25
CA LEU A 465 -8.39 30.08 -8.98
C LEU A 465 -8.03 30.99 -7.80
N VAL A 466 -8.83 30.95 -6.74
CA VAL A 466 -8.64 31.78 -5.55
C VAL A 466 -7.69 31.10 -4.56
N TRP A 467 -6.66 31.82 -4.12
CA TRP A 467 -5.69 31.33 -3.13
C TRP A 467 -5.56 32.22 -1.87
N ASP A 468 -6.15 33.44 -1.84
CA ASP A 468 -5.89 34.46 -0.80
C ASP A 468 -7.10 34.82 0.10
N SER A 469 -8.35 34.49 -0.25
CA SER A 469 -9.51 34.89 0.57
C SER A 469 -9.88 33.87 1.67
N PRO A 470 -10.12 34.31 2.93
CA PRO A 470 -10.38 33.42 4.08
C PRO A 470 -11.86 33.02 4.29
N ASP A 471 -12.78 33.27 3.35
CA ASP A 471 -14.19 32.86 3.53
C ASP A 471 -14.41 31.39 3.14
N ASP A 472 -14.66 30.55 4.16
CA ASP A 472 -14.96 29.11 4.14
C ASP A 472 -16.29 28.75 3.42
N GLY A 473 -16.55 29.27 2.23
CA GLY A 473 -17.86 29.08 1.56
C GLY A 473 -17.93 29.14 0.05
N ALA A 474 -16.85 29.44 -0.68
CA ALA A 474 -16.89 29.50 -2.14
C ALA A 474 -16.29 28.24 -2.79
N ALA A 475 -16.99 27.12 -2.69
CA ALA A 475 -16.77 25.99 -3.58
C ALA A 475 -16.92 26.45 -5.05
N GLY A 476 -15.84 26.42 -5.83
CA GLY A 476 -15.86 26.58 -7.29
C GLY A 476 -16.15 27.99 -7.84
N GLY A 477 -15.88 29.06 -7.09
CA GLY A 477 -16.08 30.43 -7.56
C GLY A 477 -14.94 30.96 -8.44
N ASN A 478 -15.24 31.38 -9.68
CA ASN A 478 -14.33 32.16 -10.53
C ASN A 478 -13.73 33.33 -9.74
N GLY A 479 -12.44 33.26 -9.45
CA GLY A 479 -11.71 34.34 -8.81
C GLY A 479 -11.54 35.51 -9.78
N SER A 480 -11.81 36.73 -9.32
CA SER A 480 -11.45 37.98 -9.99
C SER A 480 -9.94 38.22 -9.94
N GLY A 481 -9.14 37.28 -10.47
CA GLY A 481 -7.71 37.47 -10.70
C GLY A 481 -7.52 38.30 -11.97
N SER A 482 -6.89 39.47 -11.85
CA SER A 482 -6.73 40.49 -12.91
C SER A 482 -5.93 40.04 -14.16
N GLN A 483 -5.57 38.76 -14.28
CA GLN A 483 -4.74 38.20 -15.37
C GLN A 483 -5.34 36.95 -16.05
N CYS A 484 -6.49 36.44 -15.62
CA CYS A 484 -7.06 35.22 -16.18
C CYS A 484 -7.77 35.48 -17.53
N GLY A 485 -7.29 34.84 -18.60
CA GLY A 485 -7.88 34.90 -19.95
C GLY A 485 -8.98 33.88 -20.24
N PHE A 486 -9.34 33.04 -19.26
CA PHE A 486 -10.33 31.97 -19.42
C PHE A 486 -11.75 32.44 -19.18
N THR A 487 -12.70 31.98 -20.00
CA THR A 487 -14.13 32.30 -19.86
C THR A 487 -14.84 31.43 -18.81
N LYS A 488 -14.31 30.24 -18.55
CA LYS A 488 -14.77 29.27 -17.54
C LYS A 488 -13.56 28.67 -16.81
N SER A 489 -13.77 28.08 -15.63
CA SER A 489 -12.69 27.40 -14.93
C SER A 489 -12.22 26.14 -15.70
N PRO A 490 -10.91 25.98 -15.96
CA PRO A 490 -10.35 24.79 -16.60
C PRO A 490 -10.19 23.60 -15.64
N ALA A 491 -10.61 23.70 -14.37
CA ALA A 491 -10.36 22.70 -13.34
C ALA A 491 -10.89 21.29 -13.72
N THR A 492 -12.10 21.19 -14.28
CA THR A 492 -12.65 19.89 -14.70
C THR A 492 -11.87 19.28 -15.87
N PHE A 493 -11.41 20.10 -16.81
CA PHE A 493 -10.53 19.65 -17.89
C PHE A 493 -9.19 19.14 -17.34
N LEU A 494 -8.60 19.87 -16.40
CA LEU A 494 -7.35 19.45 -15.76
C LEU A 494 -7.52 18.18 -14.94
N LYS A 495 -8.65 17.99 -14.26
CA LYS A 495 -8.97 16.75 -13.54
C LYS A 495 -8.91 15.55 -14.48
N GLU A 496 -9.64 15.63 -15.60
CA GLU A 496 -9.68 14.57 -16.60
C GLU A 496 -8.32 14.34 -17.29
N LEU A 497 -7.59 15.42 -17.59
CA LEU A 497 -6.25 15.34 -18.16
C LEU A 497 -5.27 14.63 -17.22
N LEU A 498 -5.25 14.99 -15.94
CA LEU A 498 -4.31 14.44 -14.97
C LEU A 498 -4.69 13.01 -14.58
N GLU A 499 -5.96 12.75 -14.23
CA GLU A 499 -6.40 11.44 -13.76
C GLU A 499 -6.43 10.40 -14.88
N LYS A 500 -7.11 10.70 -16.00
CA LYS A 500 -7.38 9.70 -17.05
C LYS A 500 -6.31 9.67 -18.13
N VAL A 501 -5.93 10.83 -18.64
CA VAL A 501 -5.05 10.92 -19.82
C VAL A 501 -3.57 10.75 -19.46
N ARG A 502 -3.12 11.28 -18.32
CA ARG A 502 -1.70 11.27 -17.91
C ARG A 502 -1.36 10.20 -16.86
N GLN A 503 -2.32 9.74 -16.06
CA GLN A 503 -2.11 8.79 -14.95
C GLN A 503 -2.91 7.49 -15.06
N ASP A 504 -3.45 7.17 -16.23
CA ASP A 504 -4.18 5.91 -16.51
C ASP A 504 -5.29 5.58 -15.47
N CYS A 505 -6.13 6.58 -15.16
CA CYS A 505 -7.20 6.52 -14.17
C CYS A 505 -6.73 6.35 -12.70
N GLY A 506 -5.58 6.93 -12.35
CA GLY A 506 -5.11 7.03 -10.96
C GLY A 506 -5.87 8.10 -10.17
N THR A 507 -6.04 7.88 -8.86
CA THR A 507 -6.56 8.91 -7.94
C THR A 507 -5.48 9.94 -7.65
N ILE A 508 -5.78 11.22 -7.88
CA ILE A 508 -4.82 12.33 -7.65
C ILE A 508 -5.19 13.18 -6.44
N ASP A 509 -6.27 12.88 -5.72
CA ASP A 509 -6.85 13.68 -4.63
C ASP A 509 -5.84 14.07 -3.53
N LYS A 510 -4.83 13.22 -3.30
CA LYS A 510 -3.79 13.46 -2.28
C LYS A 510 -2.61 14.31 -2.77
N THR A 511 -2.54 14.62 -4.06
CA THR A 511 -1.48 15.43 -4.69
C THR A 511 -1.78 16.92 -4.58
N ASP A 512 -0.79 17.78 -4.85
CA ASP A 512 -1.02 19.23 -4.82
C ASP A 512 -2.01 19.64 -5.90
N MET A 513 -1.82 19.16 -7.13
CA MET A 513 -2.74 19.46 -8.23
C MET A 513 -4.14 18.90 -7.99
N GLY A 514 -4.27 17.71 -7.37
CA GLY A 514 -5.56 17.18 -6.96
C GLY A 514 -6.27 18.11 -5.98
N LYS A 515 -5.58 18.53 -4.92
CA LYS A 515 -6.09 19.51 -3.95
C LYS A 515 -6.48 20.83 -4.61
N ILE A 516 -5.63 21.38 -5.49
CA ILE A 516 -5.90 22.63 -6.23
C ILE A 516 -7.18 22.52 -7.07
N ILE A 517 -7.34 21.42 -7.79
CA ILE A 517 -8.50 21.16 -8.66
C ILE A 517 -9.79 20.99 -7.86
N GLU A 518 -9.71 20.38 -6.68
CA GLU A 518 -10.84 20.22 -5.76
C GLU A 518 -11.14 21.49 -4.94
N GLY A 519 -10.35 22.55 -5.12
CA GLY A 519 -10.51 23.81 -4.40
C GLY A 519 -10.00 23.77 -2.96
N VAL A 520 -9.20 22.77 -2.60
CA VAL A 520 -8.51 22.68 -1.31
C VAL A 520 -7.30 23.60 -1.32
N ARG A 521 -7.25 24.52 -0.36
CA ARG A 521 -6.16 25.48 -0.22
C ARG A 521 -4.89 24.80 0.30
N LEU A 522 -3.76 25.09 -0.33
CA LEU A 522 -2.44 24.72 0.19
C LEU A 522 -1.88 25.87 1.03
N VAL A 523 -1.18 25.53 2.11
CA VAL A 523 -0.50 26.49 2.99
C VAL A 523 1.01 26.39 2.80
N GLU A 524 1.75 27.44 3.18
CA GLU A 524 3.21 27.46 3.05
C GLU A 524 3.89 26.26 3.75
N GLY A 525 3.34 25.85 4.90
CA GLY A 525 3.79 24.66 5.64
C GLY A 525 3.68 23.33 4.88
N ASP A 526 2.86 23.24 3.83
CA ASP A 526 2.79 22.04 2.98
C ASP A 526 4.07 21.86 2.13
N PHE A 527 4.91 22.89 2.04
CA PHE A 527 6.13 22.93 1.22
C PHE A 527 7.42 22.84 2.06
N ASP A 528 7.35 23.02 3.39
CA ASP A 528 8.50 23.23 4.29
C ASP A 528 9.48 22.05 4.44
N ASN A 529 9.27 20.92 3.78
CA ASN A 529 10.17 19.75 3.84
C ASN A 529 10.47 19.11 2.47
N ARG A 530 10.13 19.78 1.36
CA ARG A 530 10.23 19.19 0.01
C ARG A 530 11.62 19.24 -0.62
N HIS A 531 12.56 19.94 0.02
CA HIS A 531 13.95 20.09 -0.42
C HIS A 531 14.94 19.21 0.37
N VAL A 532 14.46 18.33 1.24
CA VAL A 532 15.32 17.45 2.06
C VAL A 532 15.24 16.02 1.55
N ILE A 533 15.94 15.72 0.46
CA ILE A 533 16.43 14.38 0.15
C ILE A 533 17.87 14.51 -0.36
#